data_AF-A0A821RYZ4-F1
#
_entry.id   AF-A0A821RYZ4-F1
#
_cell.length_a   1.000
_cell.length_b   1.000
_cell.length_c   1.000
_cell.angle_alpha   90.00
_cell.angle_beta   90.00
_cell.angle_gamma   90.00
#
_symmetry.space_group_name_H-M   'P 1'
#
loop_
_entity.id
_entity.type
_entity.pdbx_description
1 polymer ?
#
loop_
_entity_poly.entity_id
_entity_poly.type
_entity_poly.pdbx_seq_one_letter_code
_entity_poly.pdbx_strand_id
1 'polypeptide(L)' 'GIDMEVSKAFQKILAKQGLKFKLDTKVIGAQKSGGNISVNVEGAKGGNNETLDCDTVLVCIGRRPFTKDLGLEGV' A
#
# COMPACT_ATOMS: atom_id res chain seq x y z
N GLY A 1 -1.92 -16.71 0.42
CA GLY A 1 -0.97 -15.84 -0.33
C GLY A 1 -0.01 -16.71 -1.10
N ILE A 2 0.74 -16.14 -2.05
CA ILE A 2 1.79 -16.84 -2.82
C ILE A 2 2.76 -17.55 -1.87
N ASP A 3 3.37 -18.64 -2.34
CA ASP A 3 4.42 -19.35 -1.64
C ASP A 3 5.55 -18.41 -1.12
N MET A 4 6.08 -18.71 0.06
CA MET A 4 7.04 -17.82 0.73
C MET A 4 8.40 -17.75 0.03
N GLU A 5 8.88 -18.84 -0.58
CA GLU A 5 10.15 -18.83 -1.30
C GLU A 5 10.03 -18.00 -2.58
N VAL A 6 8.94 -18.21 -3.32
CA VAL A 6 8.62 -17.43 -4.54
C VAL A 6 8.50 -15.94 -4.20
N SER A 7 7.78 -15.60 -3.13
CA SER A 7 7.59 -14.21 -2.71
C SER A 7 8.90 -13.50 -2.36
N LYS A 8 9.79 -14.18 -1.62
CA LYS A 8 11.11 -13.62 -1.26
C LYS A 8 12.02 -13.45 -2.48
N ALA A 9 12.02 -14.43 -3.39
CA ALA A 9 12.80 -14.34 -4.63
C ALA A 9 12.35 -13.14 -5.48
N PHE A 10 11.05 -12.97 -5.65
CA PHE A 10 10.47 -11.86 -6.40
C PHE A 10 10.81 -10.50 -5.79
N GLN A 11 10.64 -10.35 -4.47
CA GLN A 11 11.02 -9.13 -3.75
C GLN A 11 12.50 -8.78 -3.96
N LYS A 12 13.40 -9.77 -3.91
CA LYS A 12 14.84 -9.55 -4.09
C LYS A 12 15.18 -9.09 -5.51
N ILE A 13 14.50 -9.60 -6.53
CA ILE A 13 14.70 -9.18 -7.92
C ILE A 13 14.25 -7.72 -8.10
N LEU A 14 13.06 -7.36 -7.62
CA LEU A 14 12.54 -5.99 -7.70
C LEU A 14 13.40 -4.99 -6.91
N ALA A 15 13.91 -5.40 -5.74
CA ALA A 15 14.81 -4.57 -4.95
C ALA A 15 16.11 -4.27 -5.71
N LYS A 16 16.66 -5.25 -6.43
CA LYS A 16 17.83 -5.05 -7.31
C LYS A 16 17.55 -4.10 -8.47
N GLN A 17 16.30 -4.01 -8.91
CA GLN A 17 15.86 -3.07 -9.96
C GLN A 17 15.62 -1.65 -9.41
N GLY A 18 15.81 -1.42 -8.11
CA GLY A 18 15.71 -0.10 -7.48
C GLY A 18 14.41 0.15 -6.72
N LEU A 19 13.49 -0.82 -6.66
CA LEU A 19 12.27 -0.67 -5.85
C LEU A 19 12.62 -0.77 -4.35
N LYS A 20 12.19 0.22 -3.58
CA LYS A 20 12.33 0.23 -2.12
C LYS A 20 11.07 -0.32 -1.48
N PHE A 21 11.23 -1.32 -0.61
CA PHE A 21 10.12 -1.94 0.12
C PHE A 21 10.14 -1.51 1.59
N LYS A 22 9.04 -0.93 2.06
CA LYS A 22 8.78 -0.70 3.49
C LYS A 22 7.73 -1.69 3.98
N LEU A 23 8.20 -2.87 4.40
CA LEU A 23 7.36 -3.88 5.04
C LEU A 23 7.07 -3.48 6.50
N ASP A 24 6.13 -4.18 7.16
CA ASP A 24 5.71 -3.88 8.54
C ASP A 24 5.43 -2.39 8.77
N THR A 25 4.88 -1.72 7.75
CA THR A 25 4.62 -0.28 7.73
C THR A 25 3.17 -0.06 7.37
N LYS A 26 2.48 0.78 8.15
CA LYS A 26 1.10 1.17 7.95
C LYS A 26 1.03 2.59 7.44
N VAL A 27 0.18 2.82 6.44
CA VAL A 27 -0.14 4.17 5.96
C VAL A 27 -1.21 4.78 6.85
N ILE A 28 -0.93 5.94 7.43
CA ILE A 28 -1.86 6.71 8.26
C ILE A 28 -2.73 7.62 7.41
N GLY A 29 -2.14 8.22 6.38
CA GLY A 29 -2.87 9.07 5.45
C GLY A 29 -1.95 9.63 4.37
N ALA A 30 -2.57 10.15 3.32
CA ALA A 30 -1.89 10.88 2.26
C ALA A 30 -2.57 12.23 2.08
N GLN A 31 -1.79 13.30 2.03
CA GLN A 31 -2.27 14.66 1.81
C GLN A 31 -1.62 15.22 0.55
N LYS A 32 -2.44 15.74 -0.36
CA LYS A 32 -1.98 16.41 -1.57
C LYS A 32 -1.86 17.90 -1.30
N SER A 33 -0.68 18.46 -1.50
CA SER A 33 -0.41 19.89 -1.43
C SER A 33 0.18 20.37 -2.75
N GLY A 34 -0.67 20.96 -3.59
CA GLY A 34 -0.28 21.39 -4.93
C GLY A 34 0.13 20.20 -5.81
N GLY A 35 1.38 20.21 -6.29
CA GLY A 35 1.97 19.17 -7.15
C GLY A 35 2.61 17.99 -6.42
N ASN A 36 2.76 18.05 -5.09
CA ASN A 36 3.40 17.01 -4.29
C ASN A 36 2.38 16.34 -3.36
N ILE A 37 2.63 15.07 -3.03
CA ILE A 37 1.80 14.26 -2.13
C ILE A 37 2.68 13.79 -0.98
N SER A 38 2.31 14.18 0.24
CA SER A 38 2.96 13.74 1.47
C SER A 38 2.17 12.57 2.07
N VAL A 39 2.81 11.41 2.17
CA VAL A 39 2.27 10.17 2.73
C VAL A 39 2.85 9.94 4.11
N ASN A 40 2.00 9.96 5.14
CA ASN A 40 2.41 9.67 6.50
C ASN A 40 2.30 8.17 6.76
N VAL A 41 3.39 7.59 7.25
CA VAL A 41 3.49 6.17 7.58
C VAL A 41 4.01 5.97 9.01
N GLU A 42 3.60 4.86 9.61
CA GLU A 42 4.07 4.40 10.93
C GLU A 42 4.43 2.92 10.87
N GLY A 43 5.23 2.43 11.81
CA GLY A 43 5.45 0.99 11.97
C GLY A 43 4.13 0.26 12.28
N ALA A 44 3.94 -0.94 11.75
CA ALA A 44 2.72 -1.73 11.93
C ALA A 44 2.42 -2.08 13.40
N LYS A 45 3.46 -2.06 14.26
CA LYS A 45 3.34 -2.24 15.71
C LYS A 45 3.22 -0.93 16.50
N GLY A 46 3.07 0.20 15.80
CA GLY A 46 3.10 1.55 16.35
C GLY A 46 4.52 2.12 16.46
N GLY A 47 4.62 3.45 16.37
CA GLY A 47 5.89 4.20 16.45
C GLY A 47 6.58 4.41 15.09
N ASN A 48 7.68 5.19 15.10
CA ASN A 48 8.45 5.58 13.91
C ASN A 48 7.62 6.27 12.82
N ASN A 49 7.03 7.41 13.15
CA ASN A 49 6.34 8.23 12.16
C ASN A 49 7.33 8.80 11.16
N GLU A 50 7.04 8.61 9.88
CA GLU A 50 7.81 9.15 8.77
C GLU A 50 6.86 9.72 7.73
N THR A 51 7.29 10.80 7.07
CA THR A 51 6.60 11.38 5.93
C THR A 51 7.38 11.06 4.66
N LEU A 52 6.68 10.53 3.66
CA LEU A 52 7.21 10.21 2.33
C LEU A 52 6.62 11.19 1.32
N ASP A 53 7.47 11.96 0.66
CA ASP A 53 7.04 12.87 -0.40
C ASP A 53 7.17 12.21 -1.78
N CYS A 54 6.15 12.39 -2.61
CA CYS A 54 6.10 11.86 -3.97
C CYS A 54 5.12 12.62 -4.86
N ASP A 55 5.36 12.60 -6.17
CA ASP A 55 4.48 13.27 -7.13
C ASP A 55 3.19 12.49 -7.40
N THR A 56 3.20 11.17 -7.19
CA THR A 56 2.08 10.28 -7.53
C THR A 56 1.98 9.11 -6.55
N VAL A 57 0.75 8.79 -6.13
CA VAL A 57 0.43 7.66 -5.25
C VAL A 57 -0.48 6.67 -5.97
N LEU A 58 -0.09 5.39 -5.96
CA LEU A 58 -0.88 4.27 -6.46
C LEU A 58 -1.41 3.43 -5.28
N VAL A 59 -2.73 3.26 -5.18
CA VAL A 59 -3.39 2.52 -4.09
C VAL A 59 -3.77 1.11 -4.56
N CYS A 60 -3.02 0.10 -4.10
CA CYS A 60 -3.19 -1.31 -4.47
C CYS A 60 -3.42 -2.22 -3.24
N ILE A 61 -4.36 -1.87 -2.36
CA ILE A 61 -4.60 -2.57 -1.08
C ILE A 61 -5.52 -3.82 -1.17
N GLY A 62 -5.97 -4.17 -2.37
CA GLY A 62 -6.91 -5.27 -2.60
C GLY A 62 -8.14 -4.83 -3.38
N ARG A 63 -9.05 -5.78 -3.64
CA ARG A 63 -10.31 -5.53 -4.36
C ARG A 63 -11.48 -5.87 -3.46
N ARG A 64 -12.52 -5.04 -3.48
CA ARG A 64 -13.81 -5.35 -2.86
C ARG A 64 -14.79 -5.77 -3.95
N PRO A 65 -15.57 -6.86 -3.76
CA PRO A 65 -16.62 -7.22 -4.71
C PRO A 65 -17.64 -6.07 -4.83
N PHE A 66 -18.08 -5.80 -6.06
CA PHE A 66 -19.08 -4.78 -6.34
C PHE A 66 -20.47 -5.44 -6.36
N THR A 67 -21.17 -5.37 -5.23
CA THR A 67 -22.52 -5.94 -5.06
C THR A 67 -23.61 -4.89 -4.95
N LYS A 68 -23.26 -3.63 -5.18
CA LYS A 68 -24.21 -2.52 -5.19
C LYS A 68 -25.17 -2.69 -6.39
N ASP A 69 -26.45 -2.35 -6.17
CA ASP A 69 -27.49 -2.36 -7.20
C ASP A 69 -27.81 -3.76 -7.79
N LEU A 70 -27.41 -4.84 -7.10
CA LEU A 70 -27.76 -6.22 -7.48
C LEU A 70 -29.11 -6.71 -6.92
N GLY A 71 -29.86 -5.85 -6.21
CA GLY A 71 -31.17 -6.21 -5.66
C GLY A 71 -31.16 -7.24 -4.52
N LEU A 72 -30.03 -7.35 -3.80
CA LEU A 72 -29.83 -8.31 -2.70
C LEU A 72 -30.47 -7.89 -1.37
N GLU A 73 -31.27 -6.83 -1.35
CA GLU A 73 -31.82 -6.22 -0.13
C GLU A 73 -32.92 -7.07 0.56
N GLY A 74 -33.40 -8.12 -0.12
CA GLY A 74 -34.46 -9.00 0.37
C GLY A 74 -34.09 -10.49 0.44
N VAL A 75 -32.79 -10.84 0.37
CA VAL A 75 -32.28 -12.22 0.47
C VAL A 75 -31.34 -12.34 1.66
#